data_AF-A0AAX1WN36-F1
#
_entry.id   AF-A0AAX1WN36-F1
#
_cell.length_a   1.000
_cell.length_b   1.000
_cell.length_c   1.000
_cell.angle_alpha   90.00
_cell.angle_beta   90.00
_cell.angle_gamma   90.00
#
_symmetry.space_group_name_H-M   'P 1'
#
loop_
_entity.id
_entity.type
_entity.pdbx_description
1 polymer ?
#
loop_
_entity_poly.entity_id
_entity_poly.type
_entity_poly.pdbx_seq_one_letter_code
_entity_poly.pdbx_strand_id
1 'polypeptide(L)'
;VIDGQQRLTSLYIGLCGTYAYKQPRMWWPSAQDDRILPPRKLYVDLTAPLNSDDELMMKYNFRFLTDKQYADSLTDNKHHWFCLHEIFKYEQHDSPDDILFNVVVPELEKRDLISSEFSRKTLLKLYTKIRTENLIHYFNESSQDIDHVLDVFIRTNSGGTKLEFSDLLMSIAVAHWQGDFRRELDELTKNIYQNNEMGFYIERDWFLKTSLMLIDSDVRFKVKNFTSEEVGKIQQQWSEIKSCIKETFILIRRFGINPQSLISKNAVIPVAYWLYKKQTSGHPLYTTINLLNKNHNERSVISQWFYMVLLKGIFGSQADALLTSIREVMKNSLSDIHFPLEKIIDRYKGSNKDLRFDDEYIESLLNIRYGEGRCRALLHLLFPEMNP
;
A
#
# COMPACT_ATOMS: atom_id res chain seq x y z
N VAL A 1 8.18 -18.35 -4.25
CA VAL A 1 6.70 -18.42 -4.22
C VAL A 1 6.18 -17.08 -4.69
N ILE A 2 5.57 -17.05 -5.88
CA ILE A 2 5.23 -15.80 -6.58
C ILE A 2 3.84 -15.29 -6.18
N ASP A 3 2.89 -16.20 -5.96
CA ASP A 3 1.56 -15.91 -5.43
C ASP A 3 1.20 -16.89 -4.30
N GLY A 4 0.27 -16.51 -3.42
CA GLY A 4 -0.22 -17.36 -2.34
C GLY A 4 0.59 -17.29 -1.03
N GLN A 5 1.68 -16.54 -0.96
CA GLN A 5 2.45 -16.39 0.29
C GLN A 5 1.58 -15.88 1.44
N GLN A 6 0.80 -14.82 1.23
CA GLN A 6 -0.11 -14.29 2.26
C GLN A 6 -1.18 -15.31 2.68
N ARG A 7 -1.69 -16.12 1.73
CA ARG A 7 -2.69 -17.16 2.01
C ARG A 7 -2.08 -18.32 2.81
N LEU A 8 -0.89 -18.77 2.41
CA LEU A 8 -0.13 -19.80 3.12
C LEU A 8 0.29 -19.33 4.51
N THR A 9 0.72 -18.06 4.65
CA THR A 9 1.00 -17.46 5.95
C THR A 9 -0.26 -17.38 6.81
N SER A 10 -1.42 -17.01 6.25
CA SER A 10 -2.69 -17.00 6.98
C SER A 10 -3.10 -18.39 7.43
N LEU A 11 -2.95 -19.39 6.56
CA LEU A 11 -3.21 -20.79 6.88
C LEU A 11 -2.26 -21.29 7.98
N TYR A 12 -0.97 -20.98 7.86
CA TYR A 12 0.04 -21.32 8.86
C TYR A 12 -0.27 -20.67 10.22
N ILE A 13 -0.66 -19.39 10.24
CA ILE A 13 -1.11 -18.71 11.47
C ILE A 13 -2.34 -19.42 12.05
N GLY A 14 -3.31 -19.79 11.22
CA GLY A 14 -4.51 -20.50 11.69
C GLY A 14 -4.21 -21.87 12.29
N LEU A 15 -3.30 -22.64 11.68
CA LEU A 15 -3.01 -24.01 12.09
C LEU A 15 -1.97 -24.13 13.20
N CYS A 16 -0.97 -23.23 13.22
CA CYS A 16 0.21 -23.36 14.09
C CYS A 16 0.50 -22.12 14.94
N GLY A 17 -0.19 -21.01 14.70
CA GLY A 17 0.09 -19.72 15.32
C GLY A 17 -1.10 -19.09 16.01
N THR A 18 -0.93 -17.82 16.39
CA THR A 18 -2.02 -17.03 16.96
C THR A 18 -2.20 -15.75 16.17
N TYR A 19 -3.44 -15.29 16.10
CA TYR A 19 -3.79 -14.04 15.46
C TYR A 19 -4.36 -13.06 16.49
N ALA A 20 -3.79 -11.86 16.55
CA ALA A 20 -4.21 -10.82 17.48
C ALA A 20 -4.78 -9.62 16.73
N TYR A 21 -6.03 -9.28 17.03
CA TYR A 21 -6.66 -8.04 16.58
C TYR A 21 -7.19 -7.25 17.78
N LYS A 22 -7.24 -5.92 17.59
CA LYS A 22 -7.56 -4.95 18.64
C LYS A 22 -8.98 -5.17 19.17
N GLN A 23 -9.14 -5.15 20.48
CA GLN A 23 -10.48 -5.17 21.07
C GLN A 23 -11.29 -3.91 20.66
N PRO A 24 -12.62 -4.05 20.47
CA PRO A 24 -13.49 -2.91 20.20
C PRO A 24 -13.35 -1.85 21.29
N ARG A 25 -13.42 -0.57 20.90
CA ARG A 25 -13.40 0.60 21.81
C ARG A 25 -12.12 0.78 22.64
N MET A 26 -11.04 0.08 22.32
CA MET A 26 -9.71 0.30 22.92
C MET A 26 -8.81 1.12 21.98
N TRP A 27 -7.89 1.89 22.52
CA TRP A 27 -6.85 2.60 21.76
C TRP A 27 -5.74 1.63 21.32
N TRP A 28 -5.03 1.95 20.24
CA TRP A 28 -3.89 1.13 19.80
C TRP A 28 -2.74 1.26 20.81
N PRO A 29 -2.12 0.15 21.27
CA PRO A 29 -1.09 0.23 22.29
C PRO A 29 0.25 0.70 21.70
N SER A 30 1.07 1.35 22.50
CA SER A 30 2.43 1.80 22.12
C SER A 30 3.49 0.69 22.20
N ALA A 31 3.19 -0.41 22.90
CA ALA A 31 3.98 -1.63 23.01
C ALA A 31 3.04 -2.85 22.99
N GLN A 32 3.57 -4.07 22.94
CA GLN A 32 2.72 -5.28 22.99
C GLN A 32 1.93 -5.31 24.31
N ASP A 33 0.60 -5.34 24.20
CA ASP A 33 -0.32 -5.44 25.33
C ASP A 33 -1.44 -6.43 25.00
N ASP A 34 -1.34 -7.64 25.56
CA ASP A 34 -2.27 -8.74 25.32
C ASP A 34 -3.68 -8.46 25.87
N ARG A 35 -3.87 -7.42 26.70
CA ARG A 35 -5.21 -6.98 27.12
C ARG A 35 -5.94 -6.26 25.99
N ILE A 36 -5.19 -5.57 25.12
CA ILE A 36 -5.71 -4.79 23.99
C ILE A 36 -5.69 -5.62 22.70
N LEU A 37 -4.63 -6.41 22.50
CA LEU A 37 -4.38 -7.28 21.36
C LEU A 37 -4.24 -8.75 21.80
N PRO A 38 -5.29 -9.38 22.35
CA PRO A 38 -5.14 -10.73 22.89
C PRO A 38 -4.86 -11.74 21.77
N PRO A 39 -3.93 -12.69 21.98
CA PRO A 39 -3.69 -13.78 21.05
C PRO A 39 -4.93 -14.67 20.97
N ARG A 40 -5.25 -15.12 19.76
CA ARG A 40 -6.38 -16.02 19.48
C ARG A 40 -5.93 -17.19 18.63
N LYS A 41 -6.47 -18.37 18.92
CA LYS A 41 -6.27 -19.58 18.11
C LYS A 41 -7.51 -19.81 17.24
N LEU A 42 -7.33 -20.49 16.12
CA LEU A 42 -8.43 -20.84 15.22
C LEU A 42 -9.12 -22.12 15.69
N TYR A 43 -10.44 -22.05 15.79
CA TYR A 43 -11.30 -23.17 16.13
C TYR A 43 -12.37 -23.39 15.07
N VAL A 44 -12.86 -24.62 14.98
CA VAL A 44 -14.07 -24.99 14.22
C VAL A 44 -15.13 -25.53 15.16
N ASP A 45 -16.38 -25.12 14.96
CA ASP A 45 -17.50 -25.67 15.73
C ASP A 45 -17.94 -27.03 15.15
N LEU A 46 -18.04 -28.03 16.01
CA LEU A 46 -18.48 -29.37 15.64
C LEU A 46 -19.98 -29.60 15.87
N THR A 47 -20.72 -28.66 16.46
CA THR A 47 -22.15 -28.85 16.79
C THR A 47 -23.05 -29.04 15.57
N ALA A 48 -23.06 -28.05 14.68
CA ALA A 48 -24.00 -27.96 13.58
C ALA A 48 -23.41 -27.14 12.41
N PRO A 49 -23.91 -27.36 11.18
CA PRO A 49 -23.58 -26.49 10.06
C PRO A 49 -24.15 -25.09 10.25
N LEU A 50 -23.53 -24.10 9.61
CA LEU A 50 -24.13 -22.77 9.47
C LEU A 50 -25.33 -22.82 8.51
N ASN A 51 -26.34 -21.99 8.77
CA ASN A 51 -27.50 -21.85 7.88
C ASN A 51 -27.08 -21.11 6.59
N SER A 52 -27.55 -21.59 5.45
CA SER A 52 -27.08 -21.24 4.10
C SER A 52 -27.48 -19.87 3.56
N ASP A 53 -28.09 -19.00 4.37
CA ASP A 53 -28.64 -17.71 3.92
C ASP A 53 -27.61 -16.57 3.94
N ASP A 54 -26.35 -16.85 4.31
CA ASP A 54 -25.24 -15.90 4.20
C ASP A 54 -24.74 -15.78 2.74
N GLU A 55 -24.49 -14.55 2.28
CA GLU A 55 -23.91 -14.25 0.93
C GLU A 55 -22.62 -15.02 0.63
N LEU A 56 -21.92 -15.47 1.67
CA LEU A 56 -20.65 -16.19 1.59
C LEU A 56 -20.80 -17.73 1.53
N MET A 57 -22.03 -18.26 1.63
CA MET A 57 -22.35 -19.70 1.55
C MET A 57 -21.47 -20.57 2.47
N MET A 58 -21.09 -20.07 3.64
CA MET A 58 -20.22 -20.78 4.57
C MET A 58 -20.96 -21.93 5.21
N LYS A 59 -20.39 -23.14 5.16
CA LYS A 59 -20.98 -24.35 5.78
C LYS A 59 -20.48 -24.62 7.19
N TYR A 60 -19.26 -24.20 7.51
CA TYR A 60 -18.57 -24.50 8.77
C TYR A 60 -18.30 -23.21 9.53
N ASN A 61 -18.54 -23.23 10.84
CA ASN A 61 -18.30 -22.10 11.73
C ASN A 61 -16.84 -22.11 12.20
N PHE A 62 -15.98 -21.34 11.54
CA PHE A 62 -14.60 -21.10 11.97
C PHE A 62 -14.51 -19.80 12.76
N ARG A 63 -13.81 -19.80 13.89
CA ARG A 63 -13.65 -18.61 14.73
C ARG A 63 -12.29 -18.54 15.42
N PHE A 64 -11.74 -17.34 15.46
CA PHE A 64 -10.58 -17.03 16.30
C PHE A 64 -11.05 -16.70 17.72
N LEU A 65 -10.65 -17.52 18.70
CA LEU A 65 -11.02 -17.38 20.10
C LEU A 65 -9.79 -17.17 20.98
N THR A 66 -9.92 -16.31 22.00
CA THR A 66 -8.94 -16.25 23.09
C THR A 66 -9.11 -17.44 24.02
N ASP A 67 -8.09 -17.79 24.81
CA ASP A 67 -8.21 -18.88 25.80
C ASP A 67 -9.36 -18.62 26.78
N LYS A 68 -9.61 -17.35 27.15
CA LYS A 68 -10.76 -16.96 27.97
C LYS A 68 -12.10 -17.22 27.26
N GLN A 69 -12.25 -16.77 26.01
CA GLN A 69 -13.48 -16.99 25.24
C GLN A 69 -13.79 -18.47 25.03
N TYR A 70 -12.74 -19.28 24.81
CA TYR A 70 -12.85 -20.72 24.74
C TYR A 70 -13.32 -21.30 26.09
N ALA A 71 -12.68 -20.93 27.20
CA ALA A 71 -13.08 -21.39 28.53
C ALA A 71 -14.53 -21.01 28.86
N ASP A 72 -14.95 -19.78 28.58
CA ASP A 72 -16.32 -19.31 28.78
C ASP A 72 -17.31 -20.14 27.93
N SER A 73 -16.95 -20.49 26.70
CA SER A 73 -17.82 -21.26 25.80
C SER A 73 -18.09 -22.70 26.28
N LEU A 74 -17.19 -23.28 27.09
CA LEU A 74 -17.40 -24.61 27.68
C LEU A 74 -18.54 -24.64 28.70
N THR A 75 -18.97 -23.48 29.21
CA THR A 75 -20.05 -23.39 30.22
C THR A 75 -21.45 -23.33 29.61
N ASP A 76 -21.58 -22.86 28.36
CA ASP A 76 -22.86 -22.65 27.69
C ASP A 76 -23.33 -23.91 26.94
N ASN A 77 -22.45 -24.89 26.69
CA ASN A 77 -22.69 -26.12 25.91
C ASN A 77 -23.34 -25.90 24.52
N LYS A 78 -23.43 -24.66 24.03
CA LYS A 78 -24.00 -24.32 22.73
C LYS A 78 -23.06 -24.61 21.56
N HIS A 79 -21.76 -24.66 21.82
CA HIS A 79 -20.71 -24.80 20.81
C HIS A 79 -19.67 -25.81 21.27
N HIS A 80 -19.21 -26.66 20.35
CA HIS A 80 -18.16 -27.62 20.62
C HIS A 80 -16.95 -27.30 19.74
N TRP A 81 -16.09 -26.41 20.25
CA TRP A 81 -14.95 -25.88 19.52
C TRP A 81 -13.79 -26.87 19.48
N PHE A 82 -13.39 -27.29 18.28
CA PHE A 82 -12.16 -28.04 18.04
C PHE A 82 -11.03 -27.09 17.61
N CYS A 83 -9.91 -27.13 18.33
CA CYS A 83 -8.74 -26.29 18.05
C CYS A 83 -7.94 -26.88 16.89
N LEU A 84 -7.68 -26.07 15.85
CA LEU A 84 -6.98 -26.58 14.66
C LEU A 84 -5.52 -26.94 14.94
N HIS A 85 -4.90 -26.44 16.01
CA HIS A 85 -3.53 -26.80 16.39
C HIS A 85 -3.39 -28.27 16.79
N GLU A 86 -4.46 -28.87 17.30
CA GLU A 86 -4.45 -30.26 17.74
C GLU A 86 -4.31 -31.21 16.55
N ILE A 87 -4.67 -30.78 15.33
CA ILE A 87 -4.71 -31.65 14.16
C ILE A 87 -3.34 -32.24 13.78
N PHE A 88 -2.27 -31.49 14.05
CA PHE A 88 -0.90 -31.93 13.79
C PHE A 88 -0.31 -32.76 14.92
N LYS A 89 -0.96 -32.82 16.09
CA LYS A 89 -0.52 -33.66 17.20
C LYS A 89 -0.93 -35.13 17.03
N TYR A 90 -1.95 -35.40 16.23
CA TYR A 90 -2.33 -36.76 15.90
C TYR A 90 -1.33 -37.39 14.92
N GLU A 91 -1.10 -38.69 15.10
CA GLU A 91 -0.31 -39.49 14.16
C GLU A 91 -0.90 -39.42 12.75
N GLN A 92 -0.05 -39.56 11.75
CA GLN A 92 -0.46 -39.55 10.35
C GLN A 92 -1.01 -40.93 9.98
N HIS A 93 -2.26 -40.96 9.53
CA HIS A 93 -2.88 -42.17 8.99
C HIS A 93 -3.34 -41.92 7.56
N ASP A 94 -3.11 -42.90 6.68
CA ASP A 94 -3.48 -42.82 5.26
C ASP A 94 -4.82 -43.53 4.96
N SER A 95 -5.18 -44.54 5.76
CA SER A 95 -6.44 -45.28 5.62
C SER A 95 -7.61 -44.50 6.24
N PRO A 96 -8.75 -44.33 5.52
CA PRO A 96 -9.94 -43.69 6.07
C PRO A 96 -10.46 -44.35 7.36
N ASP A 97 -10.35 -45.67 7.49
CA ASP A 97 -10.79 -46.41 8.68
C ASP A 97 -9.88 -46.10 9.87
N ASP A 98 -8.56 -46.07 9.65
CA ASP A 98 -7.60 -45.73 10.72
C ASP A 98 -7.79 -44.29 11.20
N ILE A 99 -8.04 -43.34 10.30
CA ILE A 99 -8.36 -41.96 10.68
C ILE A 99 -9.64 -41.93 11.51
N LEU A 100 -10.67 -42.67 11.10
CA LEU A 100 -11.94 -42.72 11.79
C LEU A 100 -11.79 -43.28 13.22
N PHE A 101 -11.17 -44.44 13.38
CA PHE A 101 -11.09 -45.14 14.66
C PHE A 101 -9.99 -44.62 15.60
N ASN A 102 -8.88 -44.13 15.08
CA ASN A 102 -7.74 -43.71 15.91
C ASN A 102 -7.72 -42.20 16.20
N VAL A 103 -8.38 -41.38 15.37
CA VAL A 103 -8.40 -39.92 15.53
C VAL A 103 -9.81 -39.39 15.78
N VAL A 104 -10.75 -39.66 14.88
CA VAL A 104 -12.08 -39.02 14.90
C VAL A 104 -12.94 -39.53 16.04
N VAL A 105 -13.10 -40.85 16.19
CA VAL A 105 -13.92 -41.45 17.25
C VAL A 105 -13.42 -41.02 18.63
N PRO A 106 -12.14 -41.23 19.02
CA PRO A 106 -11.64 -40.86 20.34
C PRO A 106 -11.81 -39.38 20.68
N GLU A 107 -11.68 -38.50 19.69
CA GLU A 107 -11.86 -37.05 19.91
C GLU A 107 -13.34 -36.67 20.10
N LEU A 108 -14.26 -37.36 19.43
CA LEU A 108 -15.69 -37.17 19.61
C LEU A 108 -16.22 -37.78 20.91
N GLU A 109 -15.63 -38.89 21.39
CA GLU A 109 -16.01 -39.48 22.69
C GLU A 109 -15.69 -38.52 23.84
N LYS A 110 -14.52 -37.88 23.81
CA LYS A 110 -14.13 -36.86 24.81
C LYS A 110 -15.07 -35.66 24.88
N ARG A 111 -15.89 -35.45 23.84
CA ARG A 111 -16.75 -34.28 23.65
C ARG A 111 -18.23 -34.64 23.69
N ASP A 112 -18.58 -35.89 23.95
CA ASP A 112 -19.95 -36.43 23.91
C ASP A 112 -20.67 -36.20 22.56
N LEU A 113 -19.92 -36.23 21.45
CA LEU A 113 -20.41 -35.94 20.09
C LEU A 113 -20.42 -37.15 19.14
N ILE A 114 -20.23 -38.37 19.66
CA ILE A 114 -20.13 -39.60 18.83
C ILE A 114 -21.38 -39.80 17.96
N SER A 115 -22.55 -39.50 18.50
CA SER A 115 -23.84 -39.66 17.82
C SER A 115 -24.08 -38.63 16.71
N SER A 116 -23.30 -37.55 16.68
CA SER A 116 -23.45 -36.49 15.69
C SER A 116 -22.77 -36.86 14.37
N GLU A 117 -23.60 -37.15 13.37
CA GLU A 117 -23.12 -37.41 12.01
C GLU A 117 -22.34 -36.20 11.44
N PHE A 118 -22.79 -34.98 11.75
CA PHE A 118 -22.12 -33.76 11.31
C PHE A 118 -20.73 -33.62 11.91
N SER A 119 -20.57 -33.83 13.23
CA SER A 119 -19.28 -33.75 13.91
C SER A 119 -18.29 -34.76 13.34
N ARG A 120 -18.74 -36.01 13.14
CA ARG A 120 -17.95 -37.09 12.53
C ARG A 120 -17.50 -36.76 11.11
N LYS A 121 -18.42 -36.34 10.23
CA LYS A 121 -18.08 -35.96 8.85
C LYS A 121 -17.16 -34.75 8.80
N THR A 122 -17.35 -33.78 9.71
CA THR A 122 -16.56 -32.54 9.75
C THR A 122 -15.13 -32.80 10.18
N LEU A 123 -14.92 -33.53 11.28
CA LEU A 123 -13.58 -33.81 11.79
C LEU A 123 -12.79 -34.75 10.85
N LEU A 124 -13.45 -35.79 10.31
CA LEU A 124 -12.85 -36.65 9.29
C LEU A 124 -12.39 -35.83 8.08
N LYS A 125 -13.29 -35.00 7.53
CA LYS A 125 -12.96 -34.15 6.37
C LYS A 125 -11.85 -33.15 6.67
N LEU A 126 -11.86 -32.54 7.86
CA LEU A 126 -10.83 -31.59 8.28
C LEU A 126 -9.45 -32.26 8.32
N TYR A 127 -9.37 -33.44 8.95
CA TYR A 127 -8.13 -34.21 9.03
C TYR A 127 -7.64 -34.61 7.64
N THR A 128 -8.49 -35.22 6.81
CA THR A 128 -8.13 -35.66 5.45
C THR A 128 -7.65 -34.48 4.59
N LYS A 129 -8.32 -33.33 4.66
CA LYS A 129 -7.94 -32.14 3.88
C LYS A 129 -6.59 -31.53 4.31
N ILE A 130 -6.21 -31.65 5.57
CA ILE A 130 -4.98 -31.03 6.10
C ILE A 130 -3.80 -31.99 6.08
N ARG A 131 -4.01 -33.27 6.40
CA ARG A 131 -2.94 -34.25 6.62
C ARG A 131 -2.74 -35.21 5.45
N THR A 132 -3.75 -35.42 4.60
CA THR A 132 -3.71 -36.45 3.55
C THR A 132 -3.74 -35.85 2.15
N GLU A 133 -4.59 -34.86 1.88
CA GLU A 133 -4.76 -34.31 0.54
C GLU A 133 -3.71 -33.25 0.18
N ASN A 134 -3.05 -33.43 -0.96
CA ASN A 134 -2.14 -32.44 -1.54
C ASN A 134 -2.93 -31.35 -2.30
N LEU A 135 -3.55 -30.44 -1.55
CA LEU A 135 -4.40 -29.38 -2.09
C LEU A 135 -3.65 -28.20 -2.69
N ILE A 136 -2.34 -28.07 -2.42
CA ILE A 136 -1.53 -26.98 -2.94
C ILE A 136 -1.05 -27.35 -4.34
N HIS A 137 -1.75 -26.81 -5.35
CA HIS A 137 -1.24 -26.80 -6.71
C HIS A 137 -0.14 -25.75 -6.82
N TYR A 138 1.07 -26.19 -7.10
CA TYR A 138 2.19 -25.32 -7.41
C TYR A 138 2.67 -25.63 -8.82
N PHE A 139 3.00 -24.57 -9.55
CA PHE A 139 3.70 -24.68 -10.82
C PHE A 139 5.15 -24.25 -10.56
N ASN A 140 6.09 -25.11 -10.92
CA ASN A 140 7.50 -24.76 -10.86
C ASN A 140 7.90 -24.14 -12.19
N GLU A 141 8.08 -22.82 -12.21
CA GLU A 141 8.61 -22.11 -13.37
C GLU A 141 10.13 -22.22 -13.36
N SER A 142 10.70 -22.85 -14.39
CA SER A 142 12.14 -23.05 -14.53
C SER A 142 12.82 -21.89 -15.25
N SER A 143 12.05 -21.06 -15.96
CA SER A 143 12.53 -19.80 -16.53
C SER A 143 12.82 -18.79 -15.43
N GLN A 144 14.03 -18.22 -15.46
CA GLN A 144 14.39 -17.07 -14.61
C GLN A 144 14.02 -15.73 -15.27
N ASP A 145 13.31 -15.75 -16.39
CA ASP A 145 12.82 -14.53 -17.03
C ASP A 145 11.72 -13.89 -16.16
N ILE A 146 12.07 -12.73 -15.58
CA ILE A 146 11.22 -11.98 -14.66
C ILE A 146 9.94 -11.54 -15.36
N ASP A 147 9.98 -11.15 -16.64
CA ASP A 147 8.81 -10.69 -17.38
C ASP A 147 7.80 -11.85 -17.56
N HIS A 148 8.30 -13.06 -17.83
CA HIS A 148 7.45 -14.25 -17.95
C HIS A 148 6.82 -14.65 -16.61
N VAL A 149 7.64 -14.72 -15.55
CA VAL A 149 7.18 -15.00 -14.17
C VAL A 149 6.08 -14.03 -13.76
N LEU A 150 6.20 -12.78 -14.18
CA LEU A 150 5.24 -11.74 -13.91
C LEU A 150 3.90 -11.91 -14.64
N ASP A 151 3.96 -12.23 -15.93
CA ASP A 151 2.75 -12.45 -16.72
C ASP A 151 1.95 -13.63 -16.15
N VAL A 152 2.66 -14.68 -15.70
CA VAL A 152 2.05 -15.80 -14.97
C VAL A 152 1.43 -15.32 -13.65
N PHE A 153 2.12 -14.48 -12.88
CA PHE A 153 1.59 -13.90 -11.64
C PHE A 153 0.31 -13.09 -11.86
N ILE A 154 0.32 -12.14 -12.81
CA ILE A 154 -0.82 -11.26 -13.11
C ILE A 154 -2.01 -12.11 -13.56
N ARG A 155 -1.78 -13.08 -14.45
CA ARG A 155 -2.83 -13.97 -14.97
C ARG A 155 -3.42 -14.84 -13.86
N THR A 156 -2.59 -15.39 -12.97
CA THR A 156 -3.05 -16.22 -11.85
C THR A 156 -3.80 -15.40 -10.80
N ASN A 157 -3.32 -14.19 -10.47
CA ASN A 157 -3.98 -13.29 -9.52
C ASN A 157 -5.27 -12.65 -10.06
N SER A 158 -5.39 -12.49 -11.37
CA SER A 158 -6.58 -11.89 -11.99
C SER A 158 -7.87 -12.70 -11.78
N GLY A 159 -7.76 -13.98 -11.41
CA GLY A 159 -8.89 -14.83 -11.02
C GLY A 159 -9.33 -14.71 -9.55
N GLY A 160 -8.65 -13.93 -8.70
CA GLY A 160 -8.94 -13.78 -7.26
C GLY A 160 -8.90 -12.33 -6.76
N THR A 161 -8.70 -12.12 -5.45
CA THR A 161 -8.56 -10.77 -4.87
C THR A 161 -7.31 -10.09 -5.44
N LYS A 162 -7.52 -9.00 -6.18
CA LYS A 162 -6.49 -8.32 -6.97
C LYS A 162 -5.43 -7.73 -6.04
N LEU A 163 -4.20 -8.25 -6.10
CA LEU A 163 -3.02 -7.57 -5.56
C LEU A 163 -2.78 -6.27 -6.35
N GLU A 164 -2.42 -5.20 -5.65
CA GLU A 164 -2.17 -3.90 -6.28
C GLU A 164 -0.91 -3.97 -7.14
N PHE A 165 -0.97 -3.39 -8.35
CA PHE A 165 0.12 -3.42 -9.32
C PHE A 165 1.42 -2.78 -8.77
N SER A 166 1.30 -1.91 -7.77
CA SER A 166 2.42 -1.32 -7.04
C SER A 166 3.21 -2.35 -6.21
N ASP A 167 2.56 -3.35 -5.62
CA ASP A 167 3.22 -4.36 -4.78
C ASP A 167 4.10 -5.29 -5.62
N LEU A 168 3.69 -5.50 -6.87
CA LEU A 168 4.40 -6.28 -7.86
C LEU A 168 5.71 -5.58 -8.27
N LEU A 169 5.61 -4.29 -8.63
CA LEU A 169 6.78 -3.48 -8.97
C LEU A 169 7.73 -3.31 -7.79
N MET A 170 7.20 -3.17 -6.58
CA MET A 170 8.00 -3.16 -5.36
C MET A 170 8.80 -4.45 -5.20
N SER A 171 8.21 -5.61 -5.53
CA SER A 171 8.89 -6.91 -5.45
C SER A 171 10.03 -7.02 -6.48
N ILE A 172 9.82 -6.51 -7.70
CA ILE A 172 10.87 -6.43 -8.73
C ILE A 172 12.00 -5.49 -8.31
N ALA A 173 11.66 -4.30 -7.80
CA ALA A 173 12.64 -3.34 -7.31
C ALA A 173 13.47 -3.94 -6.17
N VAL A 174 12.84 -4.63 -5.22
CA VAL A 174 13.54 -5.33 -4.12
C VAL A 174 14.46 -6.44 -4.65
N ALA A 175 14.06 -7.18 -5.67
CA ALA A 175 14.87 -8.26 -6.23
C ALA A 175 16.17 -7.77 -6.88
N HIS A 176 16.14 -6.59 -7.50
CA HIS A 176 17.32 -5.99 -8.15
C HIS A 176 18.11 -5.05 -7.24
N TRP A 177 17.58 -4.69 -6.07
CA TRP A 177 18.24 -3.80 -5.12
C TRP A 177 19.23 -4.54 -4.24
N GLN A 178 20.44 -4.01 -4.10
CA GLN A 178 21.42 -4.53 -3.16
C GLN A 178 21.16 -3.97 -1.76
N GLY A 179 20.74 -4.82 -0.83
CA GLY A 179 20.38 -4.46 0.55
C GLY A 179 18.87 -4.41 0.78
N ASP A 180 18.43 -3.73 1.84
CA ASP A 180 17.01 -3.72 2.23
C ASP A 180 16.28 -2.46 1.74
N PHE A 181 15.82 -2.51 0.49
CA PHE A 181 15.05 -1.41 -0.12
C PHE A 181 13.75 -1.09 0.63
N ARG A 182 13.09 -2.11 1.20
CA ARG A 182 11.84 -1.92 1.94
C ARG A 182 12.08 -1.06 3.17
N ARG A 183 13.13 -1.39 3.93
CA ARG A 183 13.54 -0.60 5.09
C ARG A 183 13.91 0.83 4.71
N GLU A 184 14.67 1.03 3.65
CA GLU A 184 15.04 2.37 3.15
C GLU A 184 13.81 3.25 2.83
N LEU A 185 12.81 2.66 2.15
CA LEU A 185 11.55 3.36 1.85
C LEU A 185 10.71 3.62 3.10
N ASP A 186 10.61 2.66 4.01
CA ASP A 186 9.85 2.81 5.24
C ASP A 186 10.47 3.86 6.17
N GLU A 187 11.81 3.93 6.25
CA GLU A 187 12.55 4.97 6.96
C GLU A 187 12.32 6.36 6.34
N LEU A 188 12.37 6.48 5.01
CA LEU A 188 12.08 7.74 4.32
C LEU A 188 10.63 8.19 4.55
N THR A 189 9.68 7.26 4.43
CA THR A 189 8.25 7.53 4.66
C THR A 189 8.01 8.02 6.09
N LYS A 190 8.59 7.32 7.07
CA LYS A 190 8.51 7.70 8.48
C LYS A 190 9.14 9.07 8.71
N ASN A 191 10.27 9.37 8.09
CA ASN A 191 10.94 10.65 8.23
C ASN A 191 10.10 11.82 7.67
N ILE A 192 9.47 11.64 6.50
CA ILE A 192 8.60 12.68 5.91
C ILE A 192 7.33 12.87 6.74
N TYR A 193 6.74 11.78 7.23
CA TYR A 193 5.49 11.82 7.99
C TYR A 193 5.68 12.37 9.42
N GLN A 194 6.74 11.97 10.13
CA GLN A 194 6.95 12.33 11.53
C GLN A 194 7.70 13.66 11.73
N ASN A 195 8.27 14.23 10.67
CA ASN A 195 8.94 15.52 10.76
C ASN A 195 7.91 16.67 10.70
N ASN A 196 7.91 17.52 11.73
CA ASN A 196 7.04 18.69 11.84
C ASN A 196 7.20 19.69 10.68
N GLU A 197 8.35 19.72 10.01
CA GLU A 197 8.59 20.58 8.84
C GLU A 197 7.94 20.06 7.55
N MET A 198 7.45 18.82 7.53
CA MET A 198 6.84 18.18 6.36
C MET A 198 5.43 17.67 6.70
N GLY A 199 5.33 16.60 7.49
CA GLY A 199 4.07 16.02 7.98
C GLY A 199 3.24 15.26 6.93
N PHE A 200 3.81 14.94 5.76
CA PHE A 200 3.07 14.32 4.66
C PHE A 200 3.10 12.79 4.72
N TYR A 201 1.96 12.15 4.53
CA TYR A 201 1.88 10.70 4.35
C TYR A 201 1.97 10.34 2.85
N ILE A 202 3.01 9.61 2.48
CA ILE A 202 3.33 9.27 1.09
C ILE A 202 3.38 7.75 0.94
N GLU A 203 2.79 7.27 -0.14
CA GLU A 203 2.74 5.84 -0.46
C GLU A 203 4.00 5.40 -1.23
N ARG A 204 4.30 4.10 -1.16
CA ARG A 204 5.50 3.51 -1.78
C ARG A 204 5.53 3.68 -3.30
N ASP A 205 4.36 3.63 -3.93
CA ASP A 205 4.19 3.81 -5.38
C ASP A 205 4.69 5.19 -5.84
N TRP A 206 4.43 6.24 -5.06
CA TRP A 206 4.81 7.60 -5.34
C TRP A 206 6.33 7.76 -5.30
N PHE A 207 7.00 7.11 -4.34
CA PHE A 207 8.47 7.15 -4.29
C PHE A 207 9.09 6.51 -5.52
N LEU A 208 8.63 5.31 -5.90
CA LEU A 208 9.10 4.63 -7.10
C LEU A 208 8.85 5.47 -8.36
N LYS A 209 7.66 6.06 -8.48
CA LYS A 209 7.31 6.95 -9.61
C LYS A 209 8.22 8.17 -9.66
N THR A 210 8.47 8.78 -8.51
CA THR A 210 9.36 9.93 -8.39
C THR A 210 10.79 9.54 -8.76
N SER A 211 11.30 8.42 -8.27
CA SER A 211 12.63 7.92 -8.63
C SER A 211 12.79 7.72 -10.14
N LEU A 212 11.82 7.06 -10.80
CA LEU A 212 11.83 6.91 -12.26
C LEU A 212 11.79 8.25 -12.99
N MET A 213 11.01 9.21 -12.48
CA MET A 213 10.96 10.56 -13.02
C MET A 213 12.34 11.24 -12.93
N LEU A 214 13.01 11.16 -11.77
CA LEU A 214 14.28 11.82 -11.49
C LEU A 214 15.46 11.24 -12.29
N ILE A 215 15.43 9.96 -12.64
CA ILE A 215 16.46 9.34 -13.51
C ILE A 215 16.16 9.45 -15.01
N ASP A 216 15.12 10.21 -15.39
CA ASP A 216 14.63 10.35 -16.78
C ASP A 216 14.09 9.05 -17.44
N SER A 217 13.63 8.08 -16.64
CA SER A 217 13.03 6.82 -17.12
C SER A 217 11.53 6.93 -17.43
N ASP A 218 10.90 5.95 -18.07
CA ASP A 218 9.45 6.01 -18.33
C ASP A 218 8.65 5.93 -17.01
N VAL A 219 7.95 7.02 -16.69
CA VAL A 219 7.21 7.22 -15.43
C VAL A 219 5.98 6.31 -15.33
N ARG A 220 5.51 5.78 -16.48
CA ARG A 220 4.39 4.83 -16.47
C ARG A 220 4.79 3.64 -15.63
N PHE A 221 3.91 3.26 -14.72
CA PHE A 221 4.06 2.06 -13.91
C PHE A 221 3.96 0.84 -14.82
N LYS A 222 5.09 0.40 -15.38
CA LYS A 222 5.25 -0.79 -16.22
C LYS A 222 6.52 -1.51 -15.81
N VAL A 223 6.46 -2.83 -15.85
CA VAL A 223 7.53 -3.72 -15.34
C VAL A 223 8.83 -3.56 -16.10
N LYS A 224 8.73 -3.42 -17.41
CA LYS A 224 9.87 -3.09 -18.29
C LYS A 224 10.63 -1.81 -17.91
N ASN A 225 10.07 -0.95 -17.05
CA ASN A 225 10.73 0.27 -16.57
C ASN A 225 11.51 0.05 -15.26
N PHE A 226 11.40 -1.13 -14.63
CA PHE A 226 12.13 -1.53 -13.43
C PHE A 226 13.11 -2.67 -13.72
N THR A 227 13.90 -2.52 -14.79
CA THR A 227 14.99 -3.45 -15.09
C THR A 227 16.09 -3.34 -14.03
N SER A 228 16.97 -4.35 -13.97
CA SER A 228 18.16 -4.30 -13.11
C SER A 228 19.02 -3.05 -13.33
N GLU A 229 19.06 -2.53 -14.56
CA GLU A 229 19.80 -1.32 -14.89
C GLU A 229 19.16 -0.07 -14.27
N GLU A 230 17.84 0.09 -14.45
CA GLU A 230 17.10 1.24 -13.92
C GLU A 230 17.08 1.25 -12.39
N VAL A 231 16.86 0.09 -11.77
CA VAL A 231 16.96 -0.05 -10.30
C VAL A 231 18.37 0.26 -9.81
N GLY A 232 19.40 -0.18 -10.54
CA GLY A 232 20.79 0.16 -10.26
C GLY A 232 21.06 1.68 -10.31
N LYS A 233 20.53 2.39 -11.31
CA LYS A 233 20.62 3.86 -11.40
C LYS A 233 19.95 4.55 -10.21
N ILE A 234 18.76 4.08 -9.82
CA ILE A 234 18.06 4.62 -8.64
C ILE A 234 18.90 4.39 -7.38
N GLN A 235 19.46 3.19 -7.22
CA GLN A 235 20.25 2.84 -6.04
C GLN A 235 21.52 3.70 -5.93
N GLN A 236 22.22 3.92 -7.03
CA GLN A 236 23.42 4.76 -7.06
C GLN A 236 23.13 6.21 -6.65
N GLN A 237 21.98 6.74 -7.04
CA GLN A 237 21.57 8.14 -6.77
C GLN A 237 20.61 8.25 -5.58
N TRP A 238 20.42 7.18 -4.80
CA TRP A 238 19.35 7.11 -3.81
C TRP A 238 19.51 8.16 -2.71
N SER A 239 20.75 8.49 -2.34
CA SER A 239 21.03 9.47 -1.30
C SER A 239 20.60 10.88 -1.70
N GLU A 240 20.82 11.24 -2.96
CA GLU A 240 20.48 12.50 -3.58
C GLU A 240 18.97 12.59 -3.83
N ILE A 241 18.36 11.50 -4.31
CA ILE A 241 16.91 11.37 -4.45
C ILE A 241 16.22 11.59 -3.11
N LYS A 242 16.67 10.91 -2.04
CA LYS A 242 16.12 11.10 -0.68
C LYS A 242 16.20 12.55 -0.23
N SER A 243 17.34 13.19 -0.42
CA SER A 243 17.58 14.57 -0.02
C SER A 243 16.68 15.53 -0.82
N CYS A 244 16.59 15.36 -2.14
CA CYS A 244 15.74 16.17 -2.99
C CYS A 244 14.26 16.05 -2.62
N ILE A 245 13.78 14.84 -2.34
CA ILE A 245 12.39 14.62 -1.92
C ILE A 245 12.09 15.35 -0.60
N LYS A 246 12.98 15.26 0.39
CA LYS A 246 12.82 15.97 1.67
C LYS A 246 12.76 17.48 1.47
N GLU A 247 13.72 18.05 0.75
CA GLU A 247 13.76 19.49 0.47
C GLU A 247 12.53 19.95 -0.33
N THR A 248 12.01 19.10 -1.23
CA THR A 248 10.77 19.39 -1.96
C THR A 248 9.58 19.46 -1.00
N PHE A 249 9.42 18.52 -0.07
CA PHE A 249 8.31 18.56 0.88
C PHE A 249 8.41 19.72 1.88
N ILE A 250 9.62 20.08 2.32
CA ILE A 250 9.87 21.29 3.13
C ILE A 250 9.43 22.52 2.34
N LEU A 251 9.77 22.60 1.04
CA LEU A 251 9.36 23.70 0.18
C LEU A 251 7.83 23.79 0.06
N ILE A 252 7.16 22.67 -0.20
CA ILE A 252 5.70 22.61 -0.29
C ILE A 252 5.05 23.04 1.03
N ARG A 253 5.59 22.62 2.18
CA ARG A 253 5.09 23.07 3.49
C ARG A 253 5.24 24.58 3.66
N ARG A 254 6.36 25.15 3.20
CA ARG A 254 6.62 26.60 3.25
C ARG A 254 5.74 27.43 2.31
N PHE A 255 5.15 26.81 1.30
CA PHE A 255 4.07 27.44 0.53
C PHE A 255 2.75 27.48 1.30
N GLY A 256 2.69 26.89 2.51
CA GLY A 256 1.50 26.80 3.35
C GLY A 256 0.57 25.63 3.01
N ILE A 257 1.08 24.67 2.22
CA ILE A 257 0.33 23.47 1.88
C ILE A 257 0.49 22.44 2.99
N ASN A 258 -0.63 22.04 3.56
CA ASN A 258 -0.70 20.97 4.55
C ASN A 258 -1.14 19.64 3.91
N PRO A 259 -0.94 18.49 4.58
CA PRO A 259 -1.37 17.18 4.08
C PRO A 259 -2.84 17.13 3.66
N GLN A 260 -3.71 17.86 4.38
CA GLN A 260 -5.15 17.94 4.10
C GLN A 260 -5.49 18.83 2.90
N SER A 261 -4.57 19.74 2.50
CA SER A 261 -4.71 20.63 1.35
C SER A 261 -4.07 20.07 0.08
N LEU A 262 -3.20 19.06 0.21
CA LEU A 262 -2.53 18.39 -0.91
C LEU A 262 -3.47 17.35 -1.54
N ILE A 263 -4.31 17.79 -2.47
CA ILE A 263 -5.33 16.95 -3.13
C ILE A 263 -4.70 15.82 -3.95
N SER A 264 -3.57 16.08 -4.61
CA SER A 264 -2.86 15.09 -5.41
C SER A 264 -1.36 15.17 -5.15
N LYS A 265 -0.81 14.09 -4.58
CA LYS A 265 0.63 13.93 -4.32
C LYS A 265 1.43 13.95 -5.63
N ASN A 266 0.83 13.55 -6.75
CA ASN A 266 1.47 13.57 -8.07
C ASN A 266 1.87 14.99 -8.52
N ALA A 267 1.21 16.03 -8.01
CA ALA A 267 1.58 17.42 -8.29
C ALA A 267 2.98 17.78 -7.77
N VAL A 268 3.50 17.05 -6.77
CA VAL A 268 4.82 17.28 -6.18
C VAL A 268 5.94 16.74 -7.08
N ILE A 269 5.66 15.74 -7.92
CA ILE A 269 6.66 15.04 -8.74
C ILE A 269 7.38 15.99 -9.73
N PRO A 270 6.69 16.86 -10.49
CA PRO A 270 7.38 17.79 -11.38
C PRO A 270 8.22 18.83 -10.65
N VAL A 271 7.82 19.23 -9.43
CA VAL A 271 8.63 20.12 -8.58
C VAL A 271 9.92 19.41 -8.20
N ALA A 272 9.83 18.18 -7.68
CA ALA A 272 11.00 17.38 -7.34
C ALA A 272 11.93 17.19 -8.55
N TYR A 273 11.37 16.91 -9.73
CA TYR A 273 12.14 16.79 -10.98
C TYR A 273 12.93 18.05 -11.30
N TRP A 274 12.28 19.21 -11.28
CA TRP A 274 12.94 20.47 -11.56
C TRP A 274 14.06 20.76 -10.55
N LEU A 275 13.79 20.59 -9.26
CA LEU A 275 14.77 20.82 -8.19
C LEU A 275 15.97 19.87 -8.27
N TYR A 276 15.76 18.65 -8.74
CA TYR A 276 16.82 17.66 -8.93
C TYR A 276 17.70 17.94 -10.15
N LYS A 277 17.09 18.30 -11.28
CA LYS A 277 17.80 18.48 -12.56
C LYS A 277 18.40 19.86 -12.73
N LYS A 278 17.75 20.91 -12.20
CA LYS A 278 18.23 22.28 -12.35
C LYS A 278 19.51 22.47 -11.54
N GLN A 279 20.58 22.91 -12.19
CA GLN A 279 21.85 23.23 -11.53
C GLN A 279 21.93 24.73 -11.24
N THR A 280 22.36 25.09 -10.03
CA THR A 280 22.66 26.46 -9.59
C THR A 280 24.06 26.46 -8.98
N SER A 281 24.98 27.21 -9.59
CA SER A 281 26.38 27.29 -9.12
C SER A 281 27.08 25.92 -8.99
N GLY A 282 26.80 24.99 -9.90
CA GLY A 282 27.41 23.66 -9.92
C GLY A 282 26.78 22.62 -8.98
N HIS A 283 25.70 22.98 -8.27
CA HIS A 283 24.95 22.06 -7.42
C HIS A 283 23.47 22.00 -7.79
N PRO A 284 22.77 20.87 -7.56
CA PRO A 284 21.34 20.77 -7.77
C PRO A 284 20.56 21.81 -6.95
N LEU A 285 19.51 22.37 -7.54
CA LEU A 285 18.69 23.44 -6.95
C LEU A 285 18.06 23.04 -5.60
N TYR A 286 17.71 21.76 -5.40
CA TYR A 286 17.14 21.29 -4.13
C TYR A 286 18.03 21.61 -2.92
N THR A 287 19.35 21.71 -3.09
CA THR A 287 20.31 22.02 -2.00
C THR A 287 20.20 23.44 -1.46
N THR A 288 19.63 24.36 -2.22
CA THR A 288 19.58 25.80 -1.87
C THR A 288 18.17 26.38 -1.89
N ILE A 289 17.17 25.66 -2.42
CA ILE A 289 15.82 26.19 -2.61
C ILE A 289 15.14 26.66 -1.32
N ASN A 290 15.43 26.02 -0.20
CA ASN A 290 14.88 26.37 1.12
C ASN A 290 15.71 27.44 1.87
N LEU A 291 16.74 28.04 1.26
CA LEU A 291 17.44 29.16 1.86
C LEU A 291 16.65 30.45 1.63
N LEU A 292 16.10 31.03 2.71
CA LEU A 292 15.16 32.16 2.65
C LEU A 292 15.74 33.41 1.95
N ASN A 293 17.05 33.63 2.08
CA ASN A 293 17.78 34.75 1.47
C ASN A 293 18.16 34.51 0.00
N LYS A 294 17.87 33.33 -0.57
CA LYS A 294 18.16 32.99 -1.95
C LYS A 294 16.90 32.52 -2.67
N ASN A 295 16.94 32.51 -4.01
CA ASN A 295 15.95 31.85 -4.86
C ASN A 295 14.49 32.30 -4.63
N HIS A 296 14.25 33.55 -4.24
CA HIS A 296 12.91 34.07 -4.00
C HIS A 296 12.01 33.98 -5.26
N ASN A 297 12.53 34.43 -6.41
CA ASN A 297 11.79 34.40 -7.67
C ASN A 297 11.48 32.97 -8.11
N GLU A 298 12.43 32.04 -7.92
CA GLU A 298 12.24 30.61 -8.21
C GLU A 298 11.08 30.03 -7.40
N ARG A 299 11.08 30.29 -6.09
CA ARG A 299 10.02 29.83 -5.18
C ARG A 299 8.67 30.44 -5.54
N SER A 300 8.63 31.70 -5.93
CA SER A 300 7.39 32.38 -6.34
C SER A 300 6.77 31.71 -7.57
N VAL A 301 7.56 31.46 -8.61
CA VAL A 301 7.08 30.83 -9.86
C VAL A 301 6.67 29.38 -9.63
N ILE A 302 7.44 28.61 -8.84
CA ILE A 302 7.07 27.24 -8.48
C ILE A 302 5.77 27.22 -7.65
N SER A 303 5.63 28.12 -6.68
CA SER A 303 4.42 28.26 -5.86
C SER A 303 3.20 28.56 -6.73
N GLN A 304 3.31 29.54 -7.62
CA GLN A 304 2.26 29.90 -8.56
C GLN A 304 1.81 28.68 -9.40
N TRP A 305 2.76 27.99 -10.02
CA TRP A 305 2.47 26.77 -10.77
C TRP A 305 1.75 25.71 -9.92
N PHE A 306 2.25 25.48 -8.69
CA PHE A 306 1.73 24.46 -7.80
C PHE A 306 0.27 24.74 -7.39
N TYR A 307 -0.04 25.99 -7.03
CA TYR A 307 -1.42 26.41 -6.73
C TYR A 307 -2.34 26.27 -7.93
N MET A 308 -1.90 26.67 -9.13
CA MET A 308 -2.68 26.53 -10.36
C MET A 308 -3.07 25.07 -10.61
N VAL A 309 -2.11 24.17 -10.47
CA VAL A 309 -2.30 22.72 -10.64
C VAL A 309 -3.25 22.12 -9.60
N LEU A 310 -3.13 22.52 -8.32
CA LEU A 310 -3.98 22.02 -7.26
C LEU A 310 -5.43 22.49 -7.43
N LEU A 311 -5.63 23.77 -7.73
CA LEU A 311 -6.96 24.35 -7.92
C LEU A 311 -7.65 23.74 -9.15
N LYS A 312 -6.94 23.60 -10.27
CA LYS A 312 -7.45 22.95 -11.50
C LYS A 312 -7.63 21.44 -11.35
N GLY A 313 -6.89 20.80 -10.44
CA GLY A 313 -6.96 19.36 -10.19
C GLY A 313 -6.53 18.53 -11.39
N ILE A 314 -5.49 18.96 -12.12
CA ILE A 314 -5.09 18.30 -13.39
C ILE A 314 -4.54 16.89 -13.20
N PHE A 315 -3.98 16.57 -12.03
CA PHE A 315 -3.42 15.25 -11.68
C PHE A 315 -4.46 14.25 -11.14
N GLY A 316 -5.63 14.20 -11.77
CA GLY A 316 -6.65 13.16 -11.58
C GLY A 316 -6.41 11.94 -12.46
N SER A 317 -7.38 11.58 -13.31
CA SER A 317 -7.25 10.50 -14.29
C SER A 317 -6.10 10.76 -15.29
N GLN A 318 -5.29 9.73 -15.57
CA GLN A 318 -4.13 9.76 -16.48
C GLN A 318 -2.93 10.61 -16.02
N ALA A 319 -2.64 10.61 -14.71
CA ALA A 319 -1.49 11.33 -14.15
C ALA A 319 -0.15 10.99 -14.83
N ASP A 320 0.09 9.73 -15.21
CA ASP A 320 1.39 9.29 -15.76
C ASP A 320 1.72 9.95 -17.11
N ALA A 321 0.75 10.04 -18.03
CA ALA A 321 0.95 10.68 -19.32
C ALA A 321 1.23 12.18 -19.17
N LEU A 322 0.53 12.81 -18.22
CA LEU A 322 0.72 14.22 -17.87
C LEU A 322 2.11 14.47 -17.27
N LEU A 323 2.58 13.59 -16.37
CA LEU A 323 3.92 13.66 -15.78
C LEU A 323 5.01 13.57 -16.85
N THR A 324 4.91 12.59 -17.75
CA THR A 324 5.86 12.44 -18.86
C THR A 324 5.88 13.68 -19.76
N SER A 325 4.70 14.21 -20.12
CA SER A 325 4.62 15.39 -20.98
C SER A 325 5.16 16.65 -20.29
N ILE A 326 4.89 16.87 -19.00
CA ILE A 326 5.47 17.97 -18.22
C ILE A 326 6.99 17.82 -18.11
N ARG A 327 7.49 16.59 -17.92
CA ARG A 327 8.93 16.32 -17.87
C ARG A 327 9.63 16.80 -19.12
N GLU A 328 9.10 16.47 -20.30
CA GLU A 328 9.71 16.87 -21.57
C GLU A 328 9.83 18.40 -21.69
N VAL A 329 8.79 19.14 -21.27
CA VAL A 329 8.84 20.61 -21.24
C VAL A 329 9.93 21.10 -20.29
N MET A 330 10.02 20.53 -19.09
CA MET A 330 11.03 20.90 -18.09
C MET A 330 12.45 20.58 -18.55
N LYS A 331 12.66 19.39 -19.10
CA LYS A 331 13.94 18.91 -19.61
C LYS A 331 14.48 19.82 -20.71
N ASN A 332 13.61 20.24 -21.63
CA ASN A 332 13.96 21.17 -22.70
C ASN A 332 14.14 22.61 -22.22
N SER A 333 13.85 22.90 -20.96
CA SER A 333 13.91 24.24 -20.37
C SER A 333 14.94 24.35 -19.25
N LEU A 334 15.82 23.36 -19.07
CA LEU A 334 16.84 23.38 -17.99
C LEU A 334 17.84 24.55 -18.11
N SER A 335 17.99 25.11 -19.32
CA SER A 335 18.79 26.31 -19.58
C SER A 335 18.13 27.60 -19.09
N ASP A 336 16.80 27.60 -18.92
CA ASP A 336 16.06 28.79 -18.51
C ASP A 336 16.44 29.21 -17.09
N ILE A 337 16.38 30.50 -16.78
CA ILE A 337 16.78 31.02 -15.46
C ILE A 337 15.89 30.43 -14.36
N HIS A 338 14.59 30.34 -14.62
CA HIS A 338 13.57 29.94 -13.65
C HIS A 338 12.70 28.79 -14.15
N PHE A 339 11.94 28.20 -13.23
CA PHE A 339 10.90 27.22 -13.52
C PHE A 339 10.04 27.62 -14.73
N PRO A 340 9.83 26.72 -15.72
CA PRO A 340 9.27 27.06 -17.03
C PRO A 340 7.73 27.11 -17.01
N LEU A 341 7.16 27.95 -16.14
CA LEU A 341 5.71 28.09 -15.96
C LEU A 341 4.99 28.41 -17.28
N GLU A 342 5.40 29.46 -17.98
CA GLU A 342 4.76 29.91 -19.23
C GLU A 342 4.78 28.82 -20.31
N LYS A 343 5.92 28.13 -20.48
CA LYS A 343 6.05 27.04 -21.45
C LYS A 343 5.12 25.86 -21.10
N ILE A 344 4.91 25.59 -19.81
CA ILE A 344 3.95 24.56 -19.38
C ILE A 344 2.52 25.02 -19.66
N ILE A 345 2.16 26.28 -19.38
CA ILE A 345 0.84 26.83 -19.68
C ILE A 345 0.55 26.74 -21.18
N ASP A 346 1.48 27.20 -22.01
CA ASP A 346 1.34 27.18 -23.47
C ASP A 346 1.18 25.77 -24.02
N ARG A 347 1.88 24.78 -23.45
CA ARG A 347 1.78 23.37 -23.86
C ARG A 347 0.36 22.79 -23.71
N TYR A 348 -0.37 23.21 -22.67
CA TYR A 348 -1.70 22.70 -22.33
C TYR A 348 -2.85 23.66 -22.68
N LYS A 349 -2.53 24.79 -23.32
CA LYS A 349 -3.51 25.78 -23.76
C LYS A 349 -4.58 25.15 -24.65
N GLY A 350 -5.85 25.30 -24.28
CA GLY A 350 -6.99 24.75 -25.02
C GLY A 350 -7.20 23.24 -24.86
N SER A 351 -6.43 22.58 -23.98
CA SER A 351 -6.65 21.17 -23.62
C SER A 351 -7.57 21.03 -22.40
N ASN A 352 -8.03 19.82 -22.10
CA ASN A 352 -8.75 19.53 -20.85
C ASN A 352 -7.86 19.65 -19.57
N LYS A 353 -6.58 19.98 -19.72
CA LYS A 353 -5.62 20.26 -18.64
C LYS A 353 -5.12 21.72 -18.70
N ASP A 354 -5.89 22.61 -19.34
CA ASP A 354 -5.55 24.03 -19.39
C ASP A 354 -5.40 24.61 -17.97
N LEU A 355 -4.28 25.30 -17.75
CA LEU A 355 -3.91 25.86 -16.47
C LEU A 355 -4.35 27.33 -16.33
N ARG A 356 -4.87 27.95 -17.40
CA ARG A 356 -5.33 29.34 -17.36
C ARG A 356 -6.63 29.46 -16.58
N PHE A 357 -6.77 30.57 -15.88
CA PHE A 357 -7.96 30.93 -15.11
C PHE A 357 -8.70 31.98 -15.94
N ASP A 358 -9.87 31.63 -16.45
CA ASP A 358 -10.82 32.57 -17.04
C ASP A 358 -11.86 32.99 -15.99
N ASP A 359 -12.65 34.01 -16.31
CA ASP A 359 -13.64 34.57 -15.38
C ASP A 359 -14.66 33.52 -14.93
N GLU A 360 -15.09 32.63 -15.83
CA GLU A 360 -16.00 31.53 -15.50
C GLU A 360 -15.38 30.55 -14.48
N TYR A 361 -14.10 30.21 -14.66
CA TYR A 361 -13.43 29.34 -13.70
C TYR A 361 -13.25 30.04 -12.34
N ILE A 362 -12.95 31.33 -12.32
CA ILE A 362 -12.84 32.10 -11.08
C ILE A 362 -14.18 32.10 -10.33
N GLU A 363 -15.29 32.34 -11.02
CA GLU A 363 -16.64 32.22 -10.44
C GLU A 363 -16.92 30.81 -9.91
N SER A 364 -16.46 29.77 -10.61
CA SER A 364 -16.59 28.40 -10.12
C SER A 364 -15.82 28.15 -8.80
N LEU A 365 -14.68 28.83 -8.59
CA LEU A 365 -13.92 28.72 -7.35
C LEU A 365 -14.65 29.33 -6.15
N LEU A 366 -15.43 30.39 -6.37
CA LEU A 366 -16.24 31.02 -5.32
C LEU A 366 -17.39 30.11 -4.85
N ASN A 367 -17.75 29.11 -5.64
CA ASN A 367 -18.77 28.12 -5.31
C ASN A 367 -18.23 26.92 -4.52
N ILE A 368 -16.92 26.82 -4.29
CA ILE A 368 -16.29 25.73 -3.54
C ILE A 368 -16.80 25.73 -2.09
N ARG A 369 -17.32 24.58 -1.63
CA ARG A 369 -17.89 24.45 -0.29
C ARG A 369 -16.86 23.96 0.74
N TYR A 370 -17.14 24.29 2.01
CA TYR A 370 -16.40 23.75 3.13
C TYR A 370 -16.45 22.20 3.12
N GLY A 371 -15.28 21.57 3.27
CA GLY A 371 -15.11 20.11 3.20
C GLY A 371 -14.47 19.63 1.90
N GLU A 372 -14.47 20.44 0.83
CA GLU A 372 -13.75 20.13 -0.40
C GLU A 372 -12.23 20.35 -0.23
N GLY A 373 -11.41 19.44 -0.76
CA GLY A 373 -9.95 19.54 -0.65
C GLY A 373 -9.37 20.83 -1.27
N ARG A 374 -10.02 21.36 -2.30
CA ARG A 374 -9.64 22.63 -2.98
C ARG A 374 -9.92 23.87 -2.12
N CYS A 375 -10.88 23.80 -1.21
CA CYS A 375 -11.27 24.92 -0.35
C CYS A 375 -10.08 25.43 0.46
N ARG A 376 -9.27 24.52 1.03
CA ARG A 376 -8.12 24.89 1.85
C ARG A 376 -6.99 25.54 1.07
N ALA A 377 -6.71 25.05 -0.15
CA ALA A 377 -5.72 25.66 -1.03
C ALA A 377 -6.16 27.08 -1.43
N LEU A 378 -7.45 27.28 -1.71
CA LEU A 378 -8.02 28.59 -2.03
C LEU A 378 -7.97 29.55 -0.83
N LEU A 379 -8.37 29.09 0.36
CA LEU A 379 -8.33 29.90 1.59
C LEU A 379 -6.92 30.34 1.93
N HIS A 380 -5.92 29.47 1.75
CA HIS A 380 -4.53 29.83 1.98
C HIS A 380 -4.05 30.92 1.00
N LEU A 381 -4.51 30.90 -0.24
CA LEU A 381 -4.18 31.92 -1.24
C LEU A 381 -4.84 33.27 -0.92
N LEU A 382 -6.06 33.27 -0.41
CA LEU A 382 -6.80 34.48 -0.04
C LEU A 382 -6.36 35.06 1.32
N PHE A 383 -5.96 34.21 2.25
CA PHE A 383 -5.55 34.58 3.60
C PHE A 383 -4.20 33.94 3.96
N PRO A 384 -3.07 34.43 3.40
CA PRO A 384 -1.74 33.88 3.66
C PRO A 384 -1.31 33.96 5.13
N GLU A 385 -1.91 34.87 5.90
CA GLU A 385 -1.64 35.07 7.32
C GLU A 385 -2.33 34.04 8.22
N MET A 386 -3.32 33.29 7.70
CA MET A 386 -3.93 32.18 8.42
C MET A 386 -2.97 30.99 8.39
N ASN A 387 -2.05 31.01 9.35
CA ASN A 387 -1.17 29.89 9.65
C ASN A 387 -2.05 28.69 10.08
N PRO A 388 -1.97 27.54 9.40
CA PRO A 388 -2.85 26.40 9.66
C PRO A 388 -2.37 25.50 10.81
#